data_AF-A0A0Q5JQI4-F1
#
_entry.id   AF-A0A0Q5JQI4-F1
#
_cell.length_a   1.000
_cell.length_b   1.000
_cell.length_c   1.000
_cell.angle_alpha   90.00
_cell.angle_beta   90.00
_cell.angle_gamma   90.00
#
_symmetry.space_group_name_H-M   'P 1'
#
loop_
_entity.id
_entity.type
_entity.pdbx_description
1 polymer ?
#
loop_
_entity_poly.entity_id
_entity_poly.type
_entity_poly.pdbx_seq_one_letter_code
_entity_poly.pdbx_strand_id
1 'polypeptide(L)'
;MPRLANTTYLNNRSSLGKYWRRKERGWSKLSFEDQCALHEYYEPSMDLTDDQAIAYREAVTAKWPSLPQRAGKAYVEFTKVIVQLEASPPPRPMTPLKRKHSRTPYVIRTEALVRSDIDFDKLSRVLLAVARDQADKKNAA
;
A
#
# COMPACT_ATOMS: atom_id res chain seq x y z
N MET A 1 5.43 15.78 -22.44
CA MET A 1 6.16 14.88 -21.53
C MET A 1 6.80 13.78 -22.34
N PRO A 2 8.07 13.41 -22.10
CA PRO A 2 8.67 12.27 -22.78
C PRO A 2 7.79 11.05 -22.47
N ARG A 3 7.37 10.34 -23.52
CA ARG A 3 6.58 9.12 -23.39
C ARG A 3 7.36 8.20 -22.45
N LEU A 4 6.81 7.94 -21.27
CA LEU A 4 7.41 6.97 -20.35
C LEU A 4 7.54 5.66 -21.15
N ALA A 5 8.77 5.20 -21.36
CA ALA A 5 9.02 4.00 -22.13
C ALA A 5 8.30 2.83 -21.48
N ASN A 6 7.79 1.89 -22.28
CA ASN A 6 7.05 0.73 -21.75
C ASN A 6 7.90 -0.05 -20.74
N THR A 7 9.22 -0.13 -20.96
CA THR A 7 10.19 -0.70 -20.03
C THR A 7 10.20 0.01 -18.67
N THR A 8 10.22 1.35 -18.65
CA THR A 8 10.16 2.14 -17.41
C THR A 8 8.82 1.95 -16.69
N TYR A 9 7.71 1.89 -17.42
CA TYR A 9 6.40 1.64 -16.83
C TYR A 9 6.34 0.29 -16.12
N LEU A 10 6.78 -0.78 -16.80
CA LEU A 10 6.79 -2.14 -16.24
C LEU A 10 7.71 -2.25 -15.02
N ASN A 11 8.89 -1.62 -15.08
CA ASN A 11 9.81 -1.57 -13.94
C ASN A 11 9.22 -0.86 -12.72
N ASN A 12 8.55 0.28 -12.93
CA ASN A 12 7.87 1.01 -11.87
C ASN A 12 6.73 0.18 -11.29
N ARG A 13 5.92 -0.46 -12.13
CA ARG A 13 4.82 -1.34 -11.72
C ARG A 13 5.31 -2.53 -10.90
N SER A 14 6.35 -3.22 -11.36
CA SER A 14 6.96 -4.35 -10.64
C SER A 14 7.49 -3.92 -9.27
N SER A 15 8.12 -2.74 -9.20
CA SER A 15 8.61 -2.19 -7.94
C SER A 15 7.47 -1.88 -6.98
N LEU A 16 6.41 -1.20 -7.44
CA LEU A 16 5.21 -0.91 -6.66
C LEU A 16 4.56 -2.19 -6.12
N GLY A 17 4.38 -3.22 -6.96
CA GLY A 17 3.82 -4.51 -6.55
C GLY A 17 4.66 -5.24 -5.50
N LYS A 18 6.00 -5.14 -5.56
CA LYS A 18 6.89 -5.70 -4.53
C LYS A 18 6.71 -5.00 -3.19
N TYR A 19 6.67 -3.67 -3.15
CA TYR A 19 6.45 -2.93 -1.91
C TYR A 19 5.03 -3.08 -1.38
N TRP A 20 4.03 -3.17 -2.26
CA TRP A 20 2.64 -3.43 -1.88
C TRP A 20 2.50 -4.76 -1.11
N ARG A 21 3.08 -5.84 -1.65
CA ARG A 21 2.99 -7.18 -1.03
C ARG A 21 3.85 -7.37 0.22
N ARG A 22 5.03 -6.75 0.28
CA ARG A 22 6.03 -7.04 1.32
C ARG A 22 6.19 -5.96 2.38
N LYS A 23 5.87 -4.70 2.07
CA LYS A 23 6.17 -3.53 2.92
C LYS A 23 5.13 -2.41 2.72
N GLU A 24 3.91 -2.65 3.23
CA GLU A 24 2.78 -1.70 3.19
C GLU A 24 3.11 -0.32 3.82
N ARG A 25 4.12 -0.27 4.70
CA ARG A 25 4.56 0.95 5.38
C ARG A 25 5.04 2.06 4.43
N GLY A 26 5.51 1.71 3.22
CA GLY A 26 5.85 2.71 2.21
C GLY A 26 4.62 3.40 1.64
N TRP A 27 3.52 2.66 1.50
CA TRP A 27 2.27 3.13 0.95
C TRP A 27 1.49 3.99 1.96
N SER A 28 1.47 3.61 3.23
CA SER A 28 0.74 4.32 4.29
C SER A 28 1.25 5.74 4.57
N LYS A 29 2.44 6.07 4.07
CA LYS A 29 3.09 7.39 4.20
C LYS A 29 2.74 8.36 3.07
N LEU A 30 2.14 7.86 2.00
CA LEU A 30 1.64 8.67 0.90
C LEU A 30 0.30 9.31 1.25
N SER A 31 -0.01 10.45 0.61
CA SER A 31 -1.35 11.03 0.68
C SER A 31 -2.39 10.08 0.06
N PHE A 32 -3.64 10.20 0.48
CA PHE A 32 -4.73 9.39 -0.09
C PHE A 32 -4.83 9.56 -1.62
N GLU A 33 -4.71 10.78 -2.11
CA GLU A 33 -4.76 11.08 -3.56
C GLU A 33 -3.62 10.42 -4.33
N ASP A 34 -2.40 10.42 -3.78
CA ASP A 34 -1.24 9.77 -4.38
C ASP A 34 -1.40 8.24 -4.39
N GLN A 35 -1.92 7.66 -3.30
CA GLN A 35 -2.22 6.24 -3.24
C GLN A 35 -3.25 5.86 -4.32
N CYS A 36 -4.36 6.59 -4.42
CA CYS A 36 -5.38 6.36 -5.45
C CYS A 36 -4.81 6.50 -6.86
N ALA A 37 -4.02 7.55 -7.13
CA ALA A 37 -3.42 7.75 -8.45
C ALA A 37 -2.46 6.62 -8.84
N LEU A 38 -1.71 6.06 -7.89
CA LEU A 38 -0.84 4.91 -8.13
C LEU A 38 -1.64 3.63 -8.35
N HIS A 39 -2.70 3.40 -7.57
CA HIS A 39 -3.58 2.25 -7.73
C HIS A 39 -4.28 2.27 -9.08
N GLU A 40 -4.89 3.40 -9.45
CA GLU A 40 -5.65 3.54 -10.72
C GLU A 40 -4.77 3.46 -11.97
N TYR A 41 -3.50 3.85 -11.91
CA TYR A 41 -2.63 3.88 -13.10
C TYR A 41 -1.72 2.66 -13.26
N TYR A 42 -1.23 2.10 -12.16
CA TYR A 42 -0.30 0.96 -12.19
C TYR A 42 -0.94 -0.36 -11.80
N GLU A 43 -2.13 -0.35 -11.17
CA GLU A 43 -2.84 -1.55 -10.69
C GLU A 43 -1.89 -2.55 -10.00
N PRO A 44 -1.21 -2.15 -8.91
CA PRO A 44 -0.16 -2.96 -8.27
C PRO A 44 -0.72 -4.15 -7.48
N SER A 45 -2.03 -4.22 -7.25
CA SER A 45 -2.72 -5.34 -6.59
C SER A 45 -2.90 -6.54 -7.51
N MET A 46 -3.10 -6.32 -8.81
CA MET A 46 -3.35 -7.39 -9.78
C MET A 46 -2.05 -7.98 -10.34
N ASP A 47 -2.03 -9.29 -10.58
CA ASP A 47 -0.94 -9.96 -11.30
C ASP A 47 -1.21 -9.97 -12.81
N LEU A 48 -1.12 -8.80 -13.43
CA LEU A 48 -1.17 -8.64 -14.88
C LEU A 48 0.16 -9.04 -15.52
N THR A 49 0.09 -9.69 -16.69
CA THR A 49 1.26 -9.88 -17.58
C THR A 49 1.72 -8.54 -18.16
N ASP A 50 2.94 -8.50 -18.70
CA ASP A 50 3.49 -7.26 -19.27
C ASP A 50 2.62 -6.68 -20.39
N ASP A 51 2.11 -7.54 -21.29
CA ASP A 51 1.21 -7.13 -22.37
C ASP A 51 -0.12 -6.60 -21.85
N GLN A 52 -0.68 -7.24 -20.83
CA GLN A 52 -1.91 -6.79 -20.17
C GLN A 52 -1.71 -5.46 -19.45
N ALA A 53 -0.56 -5.26 -18.81
CA ALA A 53 -0.22 -4.02 -18.13
C ALA A 53 -0.07 -2.85 -19.12
N ILE A 54 0.50 -3.09 -20.30
CA ILE A 54 0.59 -2.09 -21.37
C ILE A 54 -0.81 -1.76 -21.91
N ALA A 55 -1.63 -2.77 -22.20
CA ALA A 55 -3.01 -2.56 -22.66
C ALA A 55 -3.85 -1.80 -21.61
N TYR A 56 -3.69 -2.14 -20.33
CA TYR A 56 -4.33 -1.45 -19.22
C TYR A 56 -3.93 0.03 -19.17
N ARG A 57 -2.63 0.31 -19.25
CA ARG A 57 -2.11 1.68 -19.29
C ARG A 57 -2.73 2.49 -20.42
N GLU A 58 -2.82 1.92 -21.62
CA GLU A 58 -3.41 2.60 -22.78
C GLU A 58 -4.90 2.89 -22.56
N ALA A 59 -5.66 1.90 -22.08
CA ALA A 59 -7.08 2.05 -21.78
C ALA A 59 -7.34 3.12 -20.70
N VAL A 60 -6.56 3.10 -19.62
CA VAL A 60 -6.67 4.07 -18.53
C VAL A 60 -6.26 5.47 -18.98
N THR A 61 -5.21 5.58 -19.79
CA THR A 61 -4.75 6.87 -20.32
C THR A 61 -5.78 7.47 -21.29
N ALA A 62 -6.43 6.64 -22.11
CA ALA A 62 -7.51 7.06 -22.98
C ALA A 62 -8.73 7.56 -22.19
N LYS A 63 -9.07 6.89 -21.10
CA LYS A 63 -10.18 7.26 -20.22
C LYS A 63 -9.87 8.52 -19.38
N TRP A 64 -8.63 8.65 -18.91
CA TRP A 64 -8.19 9.72 -18.01
C TRP A 64 -6.83 10.30 -18.42
N PRO A 65 -6.79 11.26 -19.35
CA PRO A 65 -5.52 11.79 -19.88
C PRO A 65 -4.61 12.46 -18.83
N SER A 66 -5.19 12.93 -17.71
CA SER A 66 -4.46 13.57 -16.61
C SER A 66 -3.83 12.58 -15.62
N LEU A 67 -4.24 11.30 -15.66
CA LEU A 67 -3.82 10.30 -14.69
C LEU A 67 -2.32 9.93 -14.78
N PRO A 68 -1.71 9.74 -15.97
CA PRO A 68 -0.29 9.42 -16.07
C PRO A 68 0.60 10.47 -15.40
N GLN A 69 0.22 11.75 -15.50
CA GLN A 69 0.98 12.85 -14.92
C GLN A 69 0.84 12.90 -13.39
N ARG A 70 -0.37 12.62 -12.87
CA ARG A 70 -0.60 12.49 -11.43
C ARG A 70 0.14 11.28 -10.85
N ALA A 71 0.00 10.11 -11.47
CA ALA A 71 0.68 8.89 -11.06
C ALA A 71 2.21 9.00 -11.14
N GLY A 72 2.73 9.73 -12.12
CA GLY A 72 4.17 10.03 -12.23
C GLY A 72 4.69 10.85 -11.04
N LYS A 73 3.96 11.89 -10.62
CA LYS A 73 4.30 12.68 -9.43
C LYS A 73 4.22 11.85 -8.15
N ALA A 74 3.14 11.09 -8.01
CA ALA A 74 2.94 10.19 -6.87
C ALA A 74 4.07 9.14 -6.77
N TYR A 75 4.54 8.61 -7.91
CA TYR A 75 5.66 7.66 -7.93
C TYR A 75 6.97 8.29 -7.44
N VAL A 76 7.24 9.55 -7.81
CA VAL A 76 8.42 10.28 -7.32
C VAL A 76 8.33 10.45 -5.80
N GLU A 77 7.18 10.85 -5.26
CA GLU A 77 7.00 10.94 -3.81
C GLU A 77 7.16 9.59 -3.12
N PHE A 78 6.62 8.52 -3.72
CA PHE A 78 6.80 7.16 -3.21
C PHE A 78 8.27 6.77 -3.12
N THR A 79 9.06 7.02 -4.15
CA THR A 79 10.50 6.70 -4.12
C THR A 79 11.23 7.47 -3.01
N LYS A 80 10.90 8.75 -2.78
CA LYS A 80 11.47 9.54 -1.67
C LYS A 80 11.13 8.91 -0.32
N VAL A 81 9.88 8.53 -0.11
CA VAL A 81 9.41 7.87 1.11
C VAL A 81 10.16 6.56 1.35
N ILE A 82 10.31 5.72 0.31
CA ILE A 82 11.03 4.45 0.42
C ILE A 82 12.49 4.69 0.81
N VAL A 83 13.18 5.61 0.14
CA VAL A 83 14.57 5.95 0.46
C VAL A 83 14.71 6.43 1.90
N GLN A 84 13.79 7.26 2.39
CA GLN A 84 13.77 7.70 3.78
C GLN A 84 13.53 6.55 4.77
N LEU A 85 12.64 5.63 4.44
CA LEU A 85 12.34 4.46 5.28
C LEU A 85 13.50 3.46 5.32
N GLU A 86 14.25 3.32 4.22
CA GLU A 86 15.43 2.45 4.15
C GLU A 86 16.65 3.09 4.83
N ALA A 87 16.78 4.43 4.77
CA ALA A 87 17.83 5.17 5.47
C ALA A 87 17.59 5.28 6.98
N SER A 88 16.33 5.20 7.43
CA SER A 88 16.00 5.25 8.85
C SER A 88 16.26 3.88 9.51
N PRO A 89 17.07 3.78 10.57
CA PRO A 89 17.28 2.52 11.27
C PRO A 89 15.94 1.98 11.78
N PRO A 90 15.74 0.63 11.80
CA PRO A 90 14.50 0.05 12.29
C PRO A 90 14.21 0.59 13.70
N PRO A 91 12.93 0.89 14.02
CA PRO A 91 12.59 1.33 15.36
C PRO A 91 13.12 0.28 16.33
N ARG A 92 14.03 0.67 17.22
CA ARG A 92 14.55 -0.22 18.26
C ARG A 92 13.33 -0.84 18.96
N PRO A 93 13.27 -2.17 19.12
CA PRO A 93 12.16 -2.78 19.85
C PRO A 93 12.08 -2.06 21.19
N MET A 94 10.94 -1.40 21.44
CA MET A 94 10.71 -0.72 22.71
C MET A 94 10.75 -1.81 23.78
N THR A 95 11.87 -1.94 24.47
CA THR A 95 11.88 -2.59 25.78
C THR A 95 10.81 -1.88 26.61
N PRO A 96 9.94 -2.62 27.31
CA PRO A 96 8.88 -2.00 28.10
C PRO A 96 9.55 -1.13 29.17
N LEU A 97 9.62 0.17 28.89
CA LEU A 97 10.22 1.13 29.80
C LEU A 97 9.32 1.12 31.04
N LYS A 98 9.87 0.73 32.19
CA LYS A 98 9.18 0.76 33.48
C LYS A 98 8.47 2.11 33.60
N ARG A 99 7.14 2.06 33.70
CA ARG A 99 6.24 3.23 33.69
C ARG A 99 6.61 4.18 34.82
N LYS A 100 7.44 5.19 34.56
CA LYS A 100 7.48 6.41 35.35
C LYS A 100 6.39 7.31 34.79
N HIS A 101 5.45 7.73 35.64
CA HIS A 101 4.33 8.61 35.32
C HIS A 101 4.83 9.93 34.71
N SER A 102 5.02 9.97 33.40
CA SER A 102 5.28 11.19 32.65
C SER A 102 3.96 11.74 32.13
N ARG A 103 3.62 12.97 32.53
CA ARG A 103 2.44 13.76 32.10
C ARG A 103 2.51 14.22 30.63
N THR A 104 3.38 13.63 29.82
CA THR A 104 3.49 13.97 28.41
C THR A 104 2.30 13.38 27.64
N PRO A 105 1.56 14.19 26.86
CA PRO A 105 0.44 13.71 26.08
C PRO A 105 0.93 12.62 25.10
N TYR A 106 0.26 11.48 25.12
CA TYR A 106 0.53 10.38 24.20
C TYR A 106 0.05 10.80 22.80
N VAL A 107 0.97 10.95 21.86
CA VAL A 107 0.64 11.31 20.47
C VAL A 107 0.37 10.03 19.69
N ILE A 108 -0.90 9.78 19.39
CA ILE A 108 -1.32 8.71 18.47
C ILE A 108 -1.10 9.22 17.05
N ARG A 109 -0.34 8.46 16.25
CA ARG A 109 -0.23 8.70 14.81
C ARG A 109 -1.01 7.62 14.08
N THR A 110 -2.04 8.04 13.35
CA THR A 110 -2.81 7.16 12.47
C THR A 110 -2.30 7.33 11.04
N GLU A 111 -2.15 6.22 10.33
CA GLU A 111 -1.79 6.19 8.91
C GLU A 111 -2.87 5.42 8.16
N ALA A 112 -3.32 5.96 7.02
CA ALA A 112 -4.35 5.35 6.19
C ALA A 112 -3.72 4.65 4.99
N LEU A 113 -4.23 3.45 4.68
CA LEU A 113 -3.81 2.66 3.53
C LEU A 113 -5.04 2.37 2.66
N VAL A 114 -5.00 2.82 1.42
CA VAL A 114 -6.06 2.55 0.43
C VAL A 114 -5.86 1.16 -0.13
N ARG A 115 -6.90 0.31 -0.05
CA ARG A 115 -6.97 -0.96 -0.78
C ARG A 115 -8.11 -0.84 -1.77
N SER A 116 -7.79 -0.81 -3.07
CA SER A 116 -8.78 -0.78 -4.14
C SER A 116 -9.59 -2.07 -4.21
N ASP A 117 -8.94 -3.22 -3.94
CA ASP A 117 -9.55 -4.55 -3.97
C ASP A 117 -9.78 -5.15 -2.58
N ILE A 118 -10.77 -6.04 -2.51
CA ILE A 118 -11.06 -6.85 -1.32
C ILE A 118 -9.86 -7.79 -1.07
N ASP A 119 -9.24 -7.65 0.10
CA ASP A 119 -8.19 -8.55 0.57
C ASP A 119 -8.82 -9.88 1.04
N PHE A 120 -8.91 -10.85 0.12
CA PHE A 120 -9.49 -12.18 0.40
C PHE A 120 -8.73 -12.93 1.49
N ASP A 121 -7.42 -12.70 1.65
CA ASP A 121 -6.61 -13.31 2.71
C ASP A 121 -7.00 -12.75 4.09
N LYS A 122 -7.21 -11.45 4.20
CA LYS A 122 -7.74 -10.86 5.44
C LYS A 122 -9.18 -11.29 5.70
N LEU A 123 -10.01 -11.33 4.66
CA LEU A 123 -11.41 -11.72 4.78
C LEU A 123 -11.54 -13.17 5.27
N SER A 124 -10.76 -14.10 4.72
CA SER A 124 -10.74 -15.50 5.16
C SER A 124 -10.30 -15.64 6.62
N ARG A 125 -9.28 -14.88 7.07
CA ARG A 125 -8.84 -14.84 8.47
C ARG A 125 -9.94 -14.34 9.41
N VAL A 126 -10.68 -13.30 9.01
CA VAL A 126 -11.80 -12.77 9.80
C VAL A 126 -12.92 -13.80 9.87
N LEU A 127 -13.30 -14.43 8.76
CA LEU A 127 -14.32 -15.48 8.75
C LEU A 127 -13.94 -16.66 9.65
N LEU A 128 -12.68 -17.11 9.61
CA LEU A 128 -12.17 -18.16 10.48
C LEU A 128 -12.20 -17.75 11.96
N ALA A 129 -11.85 -16.49 12.28
CA ALA A 129 -11.92 -15.99 13.64
C ALA A 129 -13.36 -15.94 14.17
N VAL A 130 -14.31 -15.48 13.34
CA VAL A 130 -15.74 -15.45 13.70
C VAL A 130 -16.29 -16.87 13.89
N ALA A 131 -15.93 -17.82 13.02
CA ALA A 131 -16.35 -19.21 13.15
C ALA A 131 -15.83 -19.85 14.44
N ARG A 132 -14.59 -19.54 14.84
CA ARG A 132 -14.02 -20.00 16.12
C ARG A 132 -14.76 -19.41 17.32
N ASP A 133 -15.01 -18.10 17.33
CA ASP A 133 -15.75 -17.43 18.40
C ASP A 133 -17.18 -17.99 18.57
N GLN A 134 -17.84 -18.36 17.46
CA GLN A 134 -19.14 -19.01 17.50
C GLN A 134 -19.09 -20.45 18.05
N ALA A 135 -18.04 -21.21 17.70
CA ALA A 135 -17.84 -22.56 18.23
C ALA A 135 -17.54 -22.53 19.74
N ASP A 136 -16.69 -21.60 20.19
CA ASP A 136 -16.37 -21.41 21.60
C ASP A 136 -17.61 -21.01 22.42
N LYS A 137 -18.44 -20.11 21.88
CA LYS A 137 -19.74 -19.74 22.49
C LYS A 137 -20.73 -20.90 22.58
N LYS A 138 -20.74 -21.80 21.59
CA LYS A 138 -21.60 -23.00 21.61
C LYS A 138 -21.12 -24.06 22.61
N ASN A 139 -19.81 -24.19 22.81
CA ASN A 139 -19.24 -25.16 23.76
C ASN A 139 -19.33 -24.69 25.22
N ALA A 140 -19.53 -23.38 25.44
CA ALA A 140 -19.67 -22.78 26.77
C ALA A 140 -21.13 -22.69 27.27
N ALA A 141 -22.10 -23.07 26.44
CA ALA A 141 -23.54 -23.12 26.75
C ALA A 141 -23.99 -24.58 26.93
#